data_AF-A0A433PDX5-F1
#
_entry.id   AF-A0A433PDX5-F1
#
_cell.length_a   1.000
_cell.length_b   1.000
_cell.length_c   1.000
_cell.angle_alpha   90.00
_cell.angle_beta   90.00
_cell.angle_gamma   90.00
#
_symmetry.space_group_name_H-M   'P 1'
#
loop_
_entity.id
_entity.type
_entity.pdbx_description
1 polymer ?
#
loop_
_entity_poly.entity_id
_entity_poly.type
_entity_poly.pdbx_seq_one_letter_code
_entity_poly.pdbx_strand_id
1 'polypeptide(L)'
;MSAYDHVAGGPLKLKGDDSSIKKKKKKSKKDKDKLSAAVQNALREGSGSGSDSPLSSRRVITKTAAELKFEEIQRKRQEEKVKKAATKSHKEKVAEFNQKLEEMTEHYDIPKVGPG
;
A
#
# COMPACT_ATOMS: atom_id res chain seq x y z
N MET A 1 -3.76 30.41 -26.78
CA MET A 1 -4.91 29.66 -26.20
C MET A 1 -4.39 28.95 -24.95
N SER A 2 -5.09 29.09 -23.81
CA SER A 2 -4.60 28.60 -22.51
C SER A 2 -4.88 27.11 -22.35
N ALA A 3 -3.99 26.37 -21.70
CA ALA A 3 -4.06 24.91 -21.54
C ALA A 3 -5.27 24.41 -20.73
N TYR A 4 -6.09 25.31 -20.18
CA TYR A 4 -7.20 25.00 -19.27
C TYR A 4 -8.60 25.26 -19.85
N ASP A 5 -8.70 25.74 -21.09
CA ASP A 5 -10.00 26.06 -21.72
C ASP A 5 -10.90 24.83 -21.96
N HIS A 6 -10.34 23.61 -21.93
CA HIS A 6 -11.07 22.35 -22.16
C HIS A 6 -11.40 21.56 -20.89
N VAL A 7 -11.10 22.09 -19.70
CA VAL A 7 -11.33 21.35 -18.45
C VAL A 7 -12.78 21.51 -18.03
N ALA A 8 -13.51 20.39 -17.95
CA ALA A 8 -14.88 20.36 -17.47
C ALA A 8 -14.96 20.82 -16.00
N GLY A 9 -15.48 22.03 -15.77
CA GLY A 9 -15.73 22.57 -14.44
C GLY A 9 -17.03 22.02 -13.85
N GLY A 10 -16.93 21.22 -12.79
CA GLY A 10 -18.08 20.72 -12.04
C GLY A 10 -17.80 19.42 -11.28
N PRO A 11 -18.66 19.03 -10.33
CA PRO A 11 -18.50 17.77 -9.61
C PRO A 11 -18.63 16.58 -10.58
N LEU A 12 -17.65 15.68 -10.56
CA LEU A 12 -17.59 14.50 -11.41
C LEU A 12 -18.78 13.58 -11.13
N LYS A 13 -19.71 13.48 -12.08
CA LYS A 13 -20.84 12.54 -12.03
C LYS A 13 -20.49 11.29 -12.83
N LEU A 14 -20.31 10.17 -12.15
CA LEU A 14 -20.09 8.88 -12.79
C LEU A 14 -21.45 8.25 -13.12
N LYS A 15 -21.61 7.78 -14.35
CA LYS A 15 -22.84 7.14 -14.79
C LYS A 15 -23.00 5.79 -14.08
N GLY A 16 -23.93 5.71 -13.14
CA GLY A 16 -24.21 4.52 -12.34
C GLY A 16 -24.05 4.68 -10.83
N ASP A 17 -23.59 5.84 -10.34
CA ASP A 17 -23.39 6.08 -8.90
C ASP A 17 -24.47 7.00 -8.31
N ASP A 18 -25.62 6.42 -7.95
CA ASP A 18 -26.63 7.06 -7.09
C ASP A 18 -26.41 6.68 -5.61
N SER A 19 -25.15 6.65 -5.13
CA SER A 19 -24.87 6.33 -3.72
C SER A 19 -25.06 7.54 -2.80
N SER A 20 -26.31 7.72 -2.37
CA SER A 20 -26.60 8.46 -1.13
C SER A 20 -25.95 7.74 0.07
N ILE A 21 -24.77 8.21 0.49
CA ILE A 21 -23.99 7.61 1.58
C ILE A 21 -24.72 7.82 2.92
N LYS A 22 -25.57 6.85 3.29
CA LYS A 22 -26.09 6.71 4.66
C LYS A 22 -24.98 6.17 5.57
N LYS A 23 -24.53 6.99 6.54
CA LYS A 23 -23.62 6.58 7.62
C LYS A 23 -24.20 5.36 8.37
N LYS A 24 -23.63 4.17 8.18
CA LYS A 24 -24.01 2.95 8.93
C LYS A 24 -23.06 2.67 10.09
N LYS A 25 -23.66 2.46 11.25
CA LYS A 25 -23.07 2.09 12.55
C LYS A 25 -22.49 0.65 12.50
N LYS A 26 -21.34 0.44 13.16
CA LYS A 26 -20.51 -0.79 13.24
C LYS A 26 -21.28 -2.12 13.38
N LYS A 27 -20.97 -3.11 12.53
CA LYS A 27 -21.19 -4.56 12.77
C LYS A 27 -19.95 -5.37 12.38
N SER A 28 -18.99 -5.48 13.30
CA SER A 28 -17.61 -5.99 13.09
C SER A 28 -17.44 -7.51 12.91
N LYS A 29 -18.50 -8.29 12.64
CA LYS A 29 -18.36 -9.72 12.30
C LYS A 29 -18.65 -10.05 10.83
N LYS A 30 -19.50 -9.28 10.14
CA LYS A 30 -19.84 -9.52 8.73
C LYS A 30 -18.74 -9.07 7.77
N ASP A 31 -17.86 -8.17 8.23
CA ASP A 31 -16.81 -7.60 7.38
C ASP A 31 -15.60 -8.52 7.22
N LYS A 32 -15.32 -9.40 8.20
CA LYS A 32 -14.19 -10.35 8.12
C LYS A 32 -14.43 -11.43 7.05
N ASP A 33 -15.65 -11.96 6.98
CA ASP A 33 -16.02 -12.95 5.96
C ASP A 33 -16.06 -12.30 4.56
N LYS A 34 -16.55 -11.06 4.46
CA LYS A 34 -16.54 -10.28 3.21
C LYS A 34 -15.13 -9.93 2.75
N LEU A 35 -14.21 -9.59 3.66
CA LEU A 35 -12.81 -9.35 3.35
C LEU A 35 -12.13 -10.64 2.87
N SER A 36 -12.42 -11.78 3.50
CA SER A 36 -11.88 -13.07 3.06
C SER A 36 -12.39 -13.48 1.67
N ALA A 37 -13.68 -13.25 1.40
CA ALA A 37 -14.27 -13.50 0.08
C ALA A 37 -13.76 -12.51 -0.98
N ALA A 38 -13.56 -11.24 -0.62
CA ALA A 38 -12.98 -10.24 -1.52
C ALA A 38 -11.50 -10.54 -1.84
N VAL A 39 -10.72 -11.04 -0.88
CA VAL A 39 -9.34 -11.47 -1.10
C VAL A 39 -9.29 -12.72 -1.98
N GLN A 40 -10.17 -13.70 -1.77
CA GLN A 40 -10.26 -14.88 -2.65
C GLN A 40 -10.73 -14.52 -4.08
N ASN A 41 -11.69 -13.61 -4.22
CA ASN A 41 -12.12 -13.12 -5.52
C ASN A 41 -11.03 -12.31 -6.21
N ALA A 42 -10.32 -11.44 -5.50
CA ALA A 42 -9.18 -10.70 -6.04
C ALA A 42 -8.01 -11.61 -6.44
N LEU A 43 -7.82 -12.75 -5.75
CA LEU A 43 -6.82 -13.75 -6.14
C LEU A 43 -7.25 -14.55 -7.38
N ARG A 44 -8.56 -14.74 -7.58
CA ARG A 44 -9.15 -15.31 -8.81
C ARG A 44 -9.11 -14.33 -9.98
N GLU A 45 -9.37 -13.05 -9.73
CA GLU A 45 -9.42 -11.97 -10.72
C GLU A 45 -8.04 -11.36 -11.03
N GLY A 46 -7.04 -11.56 -10.16
CA GLY A 46 -5.64 -11.18 -10.39
C GLY A 46 -4.94 -11.98 -11.50
N SER A 47 -5.62 -12.98 -12.07
CA SER A 47 -5.25 -13.65 -13.33
C SER A 47 -6.05 -13.14 -14.54
N GLY A 48 -6.88 -12.10 -14.40
CA GLY A 48 -7.84 -11.68 -15.41
C GLY A 48 -8.03 -10.17 -15.44
N SER A 49 -7.09 -9.45 -16.06
CA SER A 49 -7.37 -8.13 -16.60
C SER A 49 -7.49 -8.23 -18.12
N GLY A 50 -8.74 -8.23 -18.58
CA GLY A 50 -9.15 -7.75 -19.91
C GLY A 50 -8.77 -8.57 -21.14
N SER A 51 -9.50 -9.65 -21.43
CA SER A 51 -9.72 -10.11 -22.81
C SER A 51 -10.90 -11.06 -22.85
N ASP A 52 -12.10 -10.48 -23.00
CA ASP A 52 -13.27 -11.23 -23.48
C ASP A 52 -13.06 -11.48 -24.98
N SER A 53 -12.35 -12.56 -25.31
CA SER A 53 -12.21 -13.06 -26.68
C SER A 53 -11.96 -14.57 -26.61
N PRO A 54 -12.71 -15.42 -27.34
CA PRO A 54 -12.78 -16.86 -27.10
C PRO A 54 -11.56 -17.67 -27.61
N LEU A 55 -10.41 -17.03 -27.82
CA LEU A 55 -9.18 -17.64 -28.33
C LEU A 55 -7.95 -17.11 -27.58
N SER A 56 -7.91 -17.25 -26.25
CA SER A 56 -6.72 -16.87 -25.48
C SER A 56 -6.05 -18.11 -24.91
N SER A 57 -5.19 -18.72 -25.74
CA SER A 57 -4.07 -19.51 -25.24
C SER A 57 -3.44 -18.68 -24.11
N ARG A 58 -3.42 -19.24 -22.89
CA ARG A 58 -2.78 -18.70 -21.70
C ARG A 58 -1.42 -18.10 -22.10
N ARG A 59 -1.35 -16.79 -22.36
CA ARG A 59 -0.07 -16.14 -22.71
C ARG A 59 0.79 -16.26 -21.47
N VAL A 60 1.73 -17.20 -21.50
CA VAL A 60 2.79 -17.28 -20.50
C VAL A 60 3.62 -16.02 -20.76
N ILE A 61 3.34 -14.95 -20.03
CA ILE A 61 4.19 -13.76 -20.03
C ILE A 61 5.48 -14.20 -19.36
N THR A 62 6.46 -14.62 -20.16
CA THR A 62 7.79 -14.97 -19.70
C THR A 62 8.47 -13.69 -19.27
N LYS A 63 8.83 -13.61 -17.98
CA LYS A 63 9.53 -12.46 -17.41
C LYS A 63 10.86 -12.25 -18.12
N THR A 64 11.24 -10.98 -18.28
CA THR A 64 12.56 -10.64 -18.82
C THR A 64 13.67 -11.05 -17.84
N ALA A 65 14.90 -11.25 -18.33
CA ALA A 65 16.03 -11.57 -17.46
C ALA A 65 16.29 -10.49 -16.39
N ALA A 66 15.95 -9.23 -16.69
CA ALA A 66 16.02 -8.12 -15.74
C ALA A 66 14.94 -8.24 -14.65
N GLU A 67 13.71 -8.57 -15.03
CA GLU A 67 12.60 -8.80 -14.09
C GLU A 67 12.87 -9.96 -13.14
N LEU A 68 13.40 -11.09 -13.66
CA LEU A 68 13.77 -12.25 -12.85
C LEU A 68 14.80 -11.89 -11.78
N LYS A 69 15.87 -11.17 -12.16
CA LYS A 69 16.89 -10.69 -11.21
C LYS A 69 16.31 -9.73 -10.18
N PHE A 70 15.42 -8.83 -10.59
CA PHE A 70 14.77 -7.91 -9.66
C PHE A 70 13.91 -8.65 -8.63
N GLU A 71 13.15 -9.65 -9.06
CA GLU A 71 12.33 -10.47 -8.17
C GLU A 71 13.18 -11.29 -7.19
N GLU A 72 14.29 -11.85 -7.65
CA GLU A 72 15.23 -12.54 -6.76
C GLU A 72 15.78 -11.60 -5.68
N ILE A 73 16.18 -10.39 -6.06
CA ILE A 73 16.66 -9.37 -5.11
C ILE A 73 15.54 -8.97 -4.15
N GLN A 74 14.33 -8.77 -4.66
CA GLN A 74 13.17 -8.40 -3.86
C GLN A 74 12.85 -9.50 -2.84
N ARG A 75 12.85 -10.76 -3.28
CA ARG A 75 12.65 -11.94 -2.42
C ARG A 75 13.70 -12.04 -1.33
N LYS A 76 14.99 -11.89 -1.68
CA LYS A 76 16.09 -11.87 -0.70
C LYS A 76 15.89 -10.77 0.36
N ARG A 77 15.56 -9.55 -0.07
CA ARG A 77 15.27 -8.43 0.86
C ARG A 77 14.04 -8.68 1.74
N GLN A 78 13.00 -9.31 1.20
CA GLN A 78 11.82 -9.67 1.95
C GLN A 78 12.15 -10.72 3.01
N GLU A 79 12.92 -11.76 2.67
CA GLU A 79 13.36 -12.79 3.62
C GLU A 79 14.19 -12.17 4.76
N GLU A 80 15.10 -11.25 4.46
CA GLU A 80 15.85 -10.52 5.49
C GLU A 80 14.96 -9.67 6.38
N LYS A 81 13.99 -8.93 5.81
CA LYS A 81 13.02 -8.15 6.57
C LYS A 81 12.18 -9.03 7.49
N VAL A 82 11.72 -10.18 6.99
CA VAL A 82 10.94 -11.14 7.77
C VAL A 82 11.79 -11.71 8.91
N LYS A 83 13.03 -12.13 8.65
CA LYS A 83 13.95 -12.61 9.68
C LYS A 83 14.15 -11.56 10.78
N LYS A 84 14.46 -10.31 10.42
CA LYS A 84 14.63 -9.20 11.38
C LYS A 84 13.35 -8.83 12.12
N ALA A 85 12.20 -8.92 11.46
CA ALA A 85 10.91 -8.61 12.08
C ALA A 85 10.47 -9.72 13.05
N ALA A 86 10.86 -10.96 12.78
CA ALA A 86 10.54 -12.13 13.59
C ALA A 86 11.37 -12.21 14.89
N THR A 87 12.59 -11.66 14.91
CA THR A 87 13.44 -11.70 16.11
C THR A 87 12.91 -10.82 17.25
N LYS A 88 12.20 -9.73 16.94
CA LYS A 88 11.72 -8.77 17.94
C LYS A 88 10.20 -8.79 18.09
N SER A 89 9.74 -8.90 19.33
CA SER A 89 8.33 -8.73 19.68
C SER A 89 7.87 -7.28 19.45
N HIS A 90 6.56 -7.07 19.28
CA HIS A 90 6.02 -5.71 19.17
C HIS A 90 6.33 -4.87 20.42
N LYS A 91 6.27 -5.48 21.61
CA LYS A 91 6.60 -4.82 22.88
C LYS A 91 8.05 -4.33 22.91
N GLU A 92 8.98 -5.15 22.43
CA GLU A 92 10.40 -4.80 22.34
C GLU A 92 10.63 -3.67 21.33
N LYS A 93 9.95 -3.71 20.17
CA LYS A 93 10.01 -2.62 19.19
C LYS A 93 9.51 -1.29 19.77
N VAL A 94 8.44 -1.33 20.56
CA VAL A 94 7.92 -0.13 21.24
C VAL A 94 8.89 0.35 22.31
N ALA A 95 9.48 -0.54 23.10
CA ALA A 95 10.48 -0.18 24.11
C ALA A 95 11.73 0.45 23.48
N GLU A 96 12.29 -0.16 22.43
CA GLU A 96 13.43 0.40 21.68
C GLU A 96 13.10 1.76 21.06
N PHE A 97 11.89 1.92 20.53
CA PHE A 97 11.45 3.18 19.97
C PHE A 97 11.36 4.27 21.04
N ASN A 98 10.77 3.97 22.20
CA ASN A 98 10.67 4.91 23.31
C ASN A 98 12.04 5.28 23.87
N GLN A 99 12.93 4.30 24.04
CA GLN A 99 14.31 4.55 24.45
C GLN A 99 15.02 5.49 23.46
N LYS A 100 14.82 5.28 22.15
CA LYS A 100 15.37 6.18 21.13
C LYS A 100 14.78 7.59 21.24
N LEU A 101 13.49 7.72 21.53
CA LEU A 101 12.87 9.04 21.73
C LEU A 101 13.45 9.76 22.95
N GLU A 102 13.72 9.04 24.03
CA GLU A 102 14.35 9.58 25.24
C GLU A 102 15.82 9.99 24.99
N GLU A 103 16.54 9.25 24.15
CA GLU A 103 17.93 9.56 23.78
C GLU A 103 18.05 10.71 22.78
N MET A 104 17.03 10.97 21.96
CA MET A 104 17.07 12.05 20.98
C MET A 104 17.15 13.42 21.67
N THR A 105 18.03 14.27 21.15
CA THR A 105 18.21 15.63 21.64
C THR A 105 16.94 16.45 21.45
N GLU A 106 16.50 17.13 22.51
CA GLU A 106 15.36 18.06 22.44
C GLU A 106 15.63 19.22 21.48
N HIS A 107 16.88 19.69 21.43
CA HIS A 107 17.33 20.79 20.60
C HIS A 107 18.27 20.30 19.49
N TYR A 108 17.91 20.64 18.25
CA TYR A 108 18.68 20.31 17.05
C TYR A 108 19.52 21.50 16.53
N ASP A 109 19.67 22.54 17.35
CA ASP A 109 20.41 23.75 17.00
C ASP A 109 21.45 24.08 18.08
N ILE A 110 22.53 24.73 17.66
CA ILE A 110 23.62 25.09 18.56
C ILE A 110 23.18 26.32 19.36
N PRO A 111 23.33 26.31 20.70
CA PRO A 111 23.03 27.49 21.49
C PRO A 111 23.87 28.67 21.00
N LYS A 112 23.21 29.83 20.85
CA LYS A 112 23.85 31.03 20.32
C LYS A 112 24.99 31.48 21.23
N VAL A 113 26.22 31.34 20.74
CA VAL A 113 27.42 31.89 21.39
C VAL A 113 27.47 33.39 21.19
N GLY A 114 27.27 34.15 22.27
CA GLY A 114 27.44 35.60 22.30
C GLY A 114 28.90 35.97 22.58
N PRO A 115 29.42 37.09 22.04
CA PRO A 115 30.74 37.59 22.37
C PRO A 115 30.70 38.18 23.78
N GLY A 116 31.22 37.41 24.74
CA GLY A 116 31.71 37.88 26.03
C GLY A 116 33.23 37.79 26.02
#